data_AF-A0A8X6KU92-F1
#
_entry.id   AF-A0A8X6KU92-F1
#
_cell.length_a   1.000
_cell.length_b   1.000
_cell.length_c   1.000
_cell.angle_alpha   90.00
_cell.angle_beta   90.00
_cell.angle_gamma   90.00
#
_symmetry.space_group_name_H-M   'P 1'
#
loop_
_entity.id
_entity.type
_entity.pdbx_description
1 polymer ?
#
loop_
_entity_poly.entity_id
_entity_poly.type
_entity_poly.pdbx_seq_one_letter_code
_entity_poly.pdbx_strand_id
1 'polypeptide(L)'
;MNCSKEYFIGVLKKYIPILSWLPNYSVETFKGDFIAGFTVGLTVVPQGLALAQLANLPPQYGLYTAFMGSFVYAVFGTCKDLVIGPTSVMALMTAQYVQIGGPAYAALLTFLSGCFQLILGIFNLGFLMDFISAPVLSGFTSAAAIITAIMQLKGILGLKFESRGFLNTVYEFFRNISQTK
;
A
#
# COMPACT_ATOMS: atom_id res chain seq x y z
N MET A 1 35.72 22.55 12.31
CA MET A 1 34.50 22.74 11.47
C MET A 1 34.04 21.50 10.69
N ASN A 2 34.86 20.44 10.50
CA ASN A 2 34.44 19.25 9.73
C ASN A 2 33.50 18.29 10.49
N CYS A 3 33.59 18.21 11.83
CA CYS A 3 32.76 17.31 12.64
C CYS A 3 31.25 17.63 12.57
N SER A 4 30.88 18.92 12.46
CA SER A 4 29.47 19.34 12.32
C SER A 4 28.89 18.99 10.93
N LYS A 5 29.71 19.03 9.87
CA LYS A 5 29.29 18.66 8.51
C LYS A 5 29.09 17.14 8.38
N GLU A 6 30.00 16.33 8.94
CA GLU A 6 29.88 14.87 8.90
C GLU A 6 28.69 14.36 9.72
N TYR A 7 28.42 14.96 10.88
CA TYR A 7 27.23 14.65 11.69
C TYR A 7 25.94 15.01 10.95
N PHE A 8 25.88 16.19 10.32
CA PHE A 8 24.73 16.63 9.53
C PHE A 8 24.47 15.70 8.33
N ILE A 9 25.52 15.27 7.63
CA ILE A 9 25.41 14.33 6.50
C ILE A 9 24.93 12.95 6.98
N GLY A 10 25.40 12.47 8.14
CA GLY A 10 24.94 11.23 8.75
C GLY A 10 23.45 11.26 9.11
N VAL A 11 22.98 12.37 9.68
CA VAL A 11 21.56 12.59 9.98
C VAL A 11 20.73 12.69 8.69
N LEU A 12 21.22 13.40 7.67
CA LEU A 12 20.53 13.55 6.39
C LEU A 12 20.38 12.20 5.67
N LYS A 13 21.42 11.37 5.66
CA LYS A 13 21.38 10.00 5.11
C LYS A 13 20.44 9.06 5.87
N LYS A 14 20.20 9.32 7.16
CA LYS A 14 19.24 8.57 7.99
C LYS A 14 17.78 8.90 7.65
N TYR A 15 17.47 10.16 7.35
CA TYR A 15 16.11 10.60 7.00
C TYR A 15 15.79 10.54 5.50
N ILE A 16 16.81 10.65 4.64
CA ILE A 16 16.68 10.61 3.18
C ILE A 16 17.59 9.47 2.66
N PRO A 17 17.14 8.20 2.79
CA PRO A 17 17.92 7.02 2.44
C PRO A 17 18.31 6.96 0.96
N ILE A 18 17.60 7.67 0.07
CA ILE A 18 17.98 7.80 -1.35
C ILE A 18 19.40 8.30 -1.56
N LEU A 19 19.90 9.17 -0.68
CA LEU A 19 21.27 9.68 -0.77
C LEU A 19 22.34 8.63 -0.40
N SER A 20 21.94 7.51 0.21
CA SER A 20 22.83 6.42 0.58
C SER A 20 22.94 5.35 -0.51
N TRP A 21 21.80 4.94 -1.08
CA TRP A 21 21.76 3.86 -2.07
C TRP A 21 22.02 4.32 -3.50
N LEU A 22 21.54 5.51 -3.89
CA LEU A 22 21.69 6.04 -5.25
C LEU A 22 23.16 6.18 -5.70
N PRO A 23 24.13 6.65 -4.88
CA PRO A 23 25.52 6.76 -5.32
C PRO A 23 26.25 5.41 -5.42
N ASN A 24 25.75 4.35 -4.78
CA ASN A 24 26.34 3.01 -4.83
C ASN A 24 25.65 2.10 -5.87
N TYR A 25 24.82 2.69 -6.73
CA TYR A 25 23.94 1.96 -7.63
C TYR A 25 24.67 1.52 -8.90
N SER A 26 24.66 0.21 -9.19
CA SER A 26 25.36 -0.38 -10.35
C SER A 26 24.44 -0.51 -11.56
N VAL A 27 25.03 -0.54 -12.77
CA VAL A 27 24.30 -0.74 -14.04
C VAL A 27 23.65 -2.13 -14.11
N GLU A 28 24.21 -3.12 -13.42
CA GLU A 28 23.63 -4.46 -13.36
C GLU A 28 22.33 -4.48 -12.55
N THR A 29 22.32 -3.80 -11.40
CA THR A 29 21.11 -3.61 -10.58
C THR A 29 20.04 -2.82 -11.34
N PHE A 30 20.44 -1.81 -12.13
CA PHE A 30 19.50 -1.05 -12.97
C PHE A 30 18.70 -1.92 -13.93
N LYS A 31 19.34 -2.89 -14.60
CA LYS A 31 18.64 -3.79 -15.54
C LYS A 31 17.62 -4.67 -14.81
N GLY A 32 17.99 -5.18 -13.63
CA GLY A 32 17.09 -5.95 -12.78
C GLY A 32 15.88 -5.13 -12.32
N ASP A 33 16.13 -3.94 -11.77
CA ASP A 33 15.09 -3.06 -11.24
C ASP A 33 14.20 -2.51 -12.36
N PHE A 34 14.71 -2.32 -13.58
CA PHE A 34 13.89 -1.90 -14.72
C PHE A 34 12.88 -2.98 -15.11
N ILE A 35 13.30 -4.25 -15.23
CA ILE A 35 12.41 -5.37 -15.55
C ILE A 35 11.41 -5.60 -14.41
N ALA A 36 11.88 -5.53 -13.16
CA ALA A 36 11.03 -5.67 -11.98
C ALA A 36 9.99 -4.53 -11.90
N GLY A 37 10.44 -3.29 -12.05
CA GLY A 37 9.57 -2.10 -12.03
C GLY A 37 8.54 -2.11 -13.17
N PHE A 38 8.93 -2.54 -14.37
CA PHE A 38 7.99 -2.71 -15.48
C PHE A 38 6.93 -3.78 -15.18
N THR A 39 7.35 -4.93 -14.67
CA THR A 39 6.45 -6.03 -14.30
C THR A 39 5.48 -5.61 -13.19
N VAL A 40 5.99 -4.97 -12.15
CA VAL A 40 5.18 -4.44 -11.03
C VAL A 40 4.25 -3.32 -11.51
N GLY A 41 4.72 -2.42 -12.37
CA GLY A 41 3.89 -1.35 -12.92
C GLY A 41 2.69 -1.91 -13.69
N LEU A 42 2.91 -2.94 -14.52
CA LEU A 42 1.83 -3.60 -15.26
C LEU A 42 0.81 -4.30 -14.37
N THR A 43 1.22 -4.83 -13.21
CA THR A 43 0.28 -5.48 -12.27
C THR A 43 -0.45 -4.48 -11.39
N VAL A 44 0.21 -3.38 -11.01
CA VAL A 44 -0.36 -2.34 -10.14
C VAL A 44 -1.46 -1.53 -10.82
N VAL A 45 -1.38 -1.32 -12.14
CA VAL A 45 -2.42 -0.58 -12.90
C VAL A 45 -3.82 -1.23 -12.78
N PRO A 46 -4.05 -2.49 -13.20
CA PRO A 46 -5.35 -3.13 -13.07
C PRO A 46 -5.75 -3.32 -11.59
N GLN A 47 -4.78 -3.64 -10.73
CA GLN A 47 -5.04 -3.77 -9.29
C GLN A 47 -5.55 -2.47 -8.67
N GLY A 48 -4.92 -1.32 -8.98
CA GLY A 48 -5.34 -0.02 -8.46
C GLY A 48 -6.74 0.37 -8.92
N LEU A 49 -7.07 0.14 -10.19
CA LEU A 49 -8.41 0.41 -10.75
C LEU A 49 -9.49 -0.40 -10.02
N ALA A 50 -9.26 -1.70 -9.81
CA ALA A 50 -10.20 -2.58 -9.13
C ALA A 50 -10.38 -2.19 -7.64
N LEU A 51 -9.29 -1.84 -6.96
CA LEU A 51 -9.33 -1.46 -5.54
C LEU A 51 -9.99 -0.11 -5.31
N ALA A 52 -9.86 0.84 -6.24
CA ALA A 52 -10.58 2.11 -6.17
C ALA A 52 -12.10 1.89 -6.26
N GLN A 53 -12.54 1.02 -7.16
CA GLN A 53 -13.95 0.64 -7.27
C GLN A 53 -14.44 -0.07 -6.00
N LEU A 54 -13.61 -0.93 -5.40
CA LEU A 54 -13.92 -1.57 -4.12
C LEU A 54 -14.09 -0.56 -2.98
N ALA A 55 -13.33 0.55 -3.02
CA ALA A 55 -13.45 1.67 -2.10
C ALA A 55 -14.65 2.59 -2.40
N ASN A 56 -15.52 2.25 -3.35
CA ASN A 56 -16.62 3.10 -3.83
C ASN A 56 -16.13 4.45 -4.44
N LEU A 57 -14.93 4.47 -5.02
CA LEU A 57 -14.33 5.65 -5.66
C LEU A 57 -14.21 5.49 -7.18
N PRO A 58 -14.14 6.62 -7.92
CA PRO A 58 -13.78 6.60 -9.33
C PRO A 58 -12.42 5.92 -9.54
N PRO A 59 -12.24 5.10 -10.62
CA PRO A 59 -11.02 4.30 -10.81
C PRO A 59 -9.71 5.08 -10.82
N GLN A 60 -9.74 6.37 -11.23
CA GLN A 60 -8.54 7.21 -11.32
C GLN A 60 -7.85 7.40 -9.96
N TYR A 61 -8.60 7.38 -8.85
CA TYR A 61 -8.04 7.49 -7.50
C TYR A 61 -7.09 6.32 -7.16
N GLY A 62 -7.32 5.14 -7.73
CA GLY A 62 -6.43 3.99 -7.57
C GLY A 62 -5.07 4.22 -8.21
N LEU A 63 -5.04 4.86 -9.39
CA LEU A 63 -3.80 5.19 -10.09
C LEU A 63 -3.03 6.32 -9.39
N TYR A 64 -3.74 7.34 -8.90
CA TYR A 64 -3.11 8.45 -8.15
C TYR A 64 -2.42 7.96 -6.88
N THR A 65 -3.07 7.08 -6.13
CA THR A 65 -2.50 6.51 -4.90
C THR A 65 -1.34 5.57 -5.17
N ALA A 66 -1.43 4.72 -6.18
CA ALA A 66 -0.35 3.83 -6.59
C ALA A 66 0.92 4.60 -7.01
N PHE A 67 0.76 5.62 -7.85
CA PHE A 67 1.87 6.44 -8.33
C PHE A 67 2.49 7.28 -7.20
N MET A 68 1.67 8.06 -6.49
CA MET A 68 2.17 8.98 -5.48
C MET A 68 2.76 8.23 -4.27
N GLY A 69 2.16 7.12 -3.86
CA GLY A 69 2.67 6.28 -2.78
C GLY A 69 4.05 5.71 -3.09
N SER A 70 4.23 5.15 -4.29
CA SER A 70 5.53 4.64 -4.74
C SER A 70 6.58 5.75 -4.87
N PHE A 71 6.20 6.92 -5.39
CA PHE A 71 7.11 8.06 -5.55
C PHE A 71 7.62 8.57 -4.20
N VAL A 72 6.73 8.78 -3.22
CA VAL A 72 7.11 9.22 -1.87
C VAL A 72 7.99 8.17 -1.19
N TYR A 73 7.66 6.88 -1.34
CA TYR A 73 8.46 5.80 -0.76
C TYR A 73 9.84 5.66 -1.41
N ALA A 74 10.00 5.92 -2.71
CA ALA A 74 11.32 5.89 -3.35
C ALA A 74 12.31 6.90 -2.73
N VAL A 75 11.81 8.04 -2.24
CA VAL A 75 12.63 9.10 -1.62
C VAL A 75 12.92 8.83 -0.14
N PHE A 76 11.90 8.45 0.62
CA PHE A 76 11.97 8.33 2.09
C PHE A 76 12.03 6.88 2.61
N GLY A 77 11.86 5.90 1.73
CA GLY A 77 11.77 4.49 2.08
C GLY A 77 13.12 3.87 2.43
N THR A 78 13.14 3.08 3.49
CA THR A 78 14.34 2.42 4.00
C THR A 78 14.67 1.13 3.25
N CYS A 79 13.66 0.46 2.67
CA CYS A 79 13.83 -0.79 1.93
C CYS A 79 13.67 -0.55 0.43
N LYS A 80 14.72 -0.81 -0.35
CA LYS A 80 14.72 -0.58 -1.81
C LYS A 80 13.78 -1.51 -2.58
N ASP A 81 13.49 -2.70 -2.04
CA ASP A 81 12.73 -3.76 -2.74
C ASP A 81 11.23 -3.77 -2.37
N LEU A 82 10.76 -2.84 -1.53
CA LEU A 82 9.36 -2.80 -1.09
C LEU A 82 8.50 -1.99 -2.07
N VAL A 83 7.45 -2.62 -2.58
CA VAL A 83 6.44 -1.97 -3.42
C VAL A 83 5.32 -1.42 -2.54
N ILE A 84 5.07 -0.11 -2.62
CA ILE A 84 3.94 0.54 -1.95
C ILE A 84 2.80 0.75 -2.93
N GLY A 85 1.60 0.33 -2.55
CA GLY A 85 0.41 0.50 -3.35
C GLY A 85 -0.89 0.30 -2.57
N PRO A 86 -2.03 0.51 -3.23
CA PRO A 86 -3.33 0.24 -2.64
C PRO A 86 -3.47 -1.26 -2.32
N THR A 87 -4.05 -1.58 -1.17
CA THR A 87 -4.32 -2.94 -0.74
C THR A 87 -5.82 -3.16 -0.54
N SER A 88 -6.27 -4.41 -0.66
CA SER A 88 -7.66 -4.80 -0.48
C SER A 88 -8.23 -4.39 0.89
N VAL A 89 -7.41 -4.49 1.94
CA VAL A 89 -7.81 -4.10 3.30
C VAL A 89 -8.03 -2.59 3.38
N MET A 90 -7.09 -1.77 2.86
CA MET A 90 -7.24 -0.32 2.86
C MET A 90 -8.47 0.13 2.06
N ALA A 91 -8.75 -0.51 0.91
CA ALA A 91 -9.93 -0.20 0.10
C ALA A 91 -11.24 -0.50 0.86
N LEU A 92 -11.34 -1.65 1.52
CA LEU A 92 -12.52 -2.02 2.30
C LEU A 92 -12.77 -1.09 3.49
N MET A 93 -11.70 -0.70 4.21
CA MET A 93 -11.85 0.26 5.33
C MET A 93 -12.23 1.65 4.82
N THR A 94 -11.65 2.09 3.70
CA THR A 94 -11.97 3.40 3.10
C THR A 94 -13.41 3.46 2.58
N ALA A 95 -13.92 2.36 2.01
CA ALA A 95 -15.28 2.25 1.48
C ALA A 95 -16.35 2.67 2.51
N GLN A 96 -16.14 2.34 3.79
CA GLN A 96 -17.08 2.64 4.86
C GLN A 96 -17.25 4.16 5.07
N TYR A 97 -16.18 4.94 4.88
CA TYR A 97 -16.20 6.38 5.03
C TYR A 97 -16.64 7.10 3.74
N VAL A 98 -16.28 6.55 2.58
CA VAL A 98 -16.72 7.09 1.27
C VAL A 98 -18.23 7.03 1.11
N GLN A 99 -18.90 6.02 1.67
CA GLN A 99 -20.37 5.97 1.64
C GLN A 99 -21.05 7.08 2.46
N ILE A 100 -20.34 7.68 3.42
CA ILE A 100 -20.89 8.73 4.29
C ILE A 100 -20.82 10.09 3.58
N GLY A 101 -19.67 10.42 2.99
CA GLY A 101 -19.42 11.76 2.45
C GLY A 101 -18.58 11.81 1.18
N GLY A 102 -18.49 10.70 0.45
CA GLY A 102 -17.88 10.62 -0.87
C GLY A 102 -16.34 10.71 -0.88
N PRO A 103 -15.75 11.08 -2.03
CA PRO A 103 -14.30 11.11 -2.21
C PRO A 103 -13.55 12.07 -1.27
N ALA A 104 -14.20 13.13 -0.80
CA ALA A 104 -13.59 14.08 0.14
C ALA A 104 -13.25 13.41 1.49
N TYR A 105 -14.07 12.46 1.94
CA TYR A 105 -13.82 11.71 3.18
C TYR A 105 -12.64 10.75 3.02
N ALA A 106 -12.44 10.15 1.85
CA ALA A 106 -11.23 9.37 1.58
C ALA A 106 -9.98 10.24 1.65
N ALA A 107 -10.00 11.43 1.03
CA ALA A 107 -8.88 12.36 1.09
C ALA A 107 -8.57 12.82 2.53
N LEU A 108 -9.62 13.15 3.31
CA LEU A 108 -9.47 13.52 4.72
C LEU A 108 -8.92 12.36 5.55
N LEU A 109 -9.42 11.14 5.35
CA LEU A 109 -8.94 9.93 6.04
C LEU A 109 -7.45 9.68 5.73
N THR A 110 -7.04 9.80 4.47
CA THR A 110 -5.63 9.67 4.07
C THR A 110 -4.77 10.75 4.71
N PHE A 111 -5.24 12.01 4.72
CA PHE A 111 -4.52 13.12 5.34
C PHE A 111 -4.34 12.92 6.85
N LEU A 112 -5.43 12.60 7.56
CA LEU A 112 -5.39 12.36 9.00
C LEU A 112 -4.54 11.13 9.36
N SER A 113 -4.62 10.06 8.57
CA SER A 113 -3.77 8.88 8.74
C SER A 113 -2.29 9.23 8.57
N GLY A 114 -1.94 10.06 7.59
CA GLY A 114 -0.58 10.56 7.39
C GLY A 114 -0.11 11.43 8.55
N CYS A 115 -0.92 12.37 9.04
CA CYS A 115 -0.60 13.16 10.22
C CYS A 115 -0.38 12.27 11.45
N PHE A 116 -1.24 11.27 11.65
CA PHE A 116 -1.10 10.32 12.75
C PHE A 116 0.19 9.51 12.65
N GLN A 117 0.54 9.00 11.46
CA GLN A 117 1.80 8.31 11.20
C GLN A 117 3.02 9.21 11.45
N LEU A 118 2.97 10.49 11.05
CA LEU A 118 4.03 11.46 11.33
C LEU A 118 4.21 11.70 12.83
N ILE A 119 3.11 11.85 13.58
CA ILE A 119 3.14 11.99 15.03
C ILE A 119 3.81 10.76 15.66
N LEU A 120 3.35 9.55 15.31
CA LEU A 120 3.97 8.31 15.80
C LEU A 120 5.46 8.23 15.46
N GLY A 121 5.85 8.67 14.25
CA GLY A 121 7.25 8.73 13.83
C GLY A 121 8.09 9.73 14.63
N ILE A 122 7.57 10.93 14.90
CA ILE A 122 8.25 11.97 15.70
C ILE A 122 8.51 11.48 17.13
N PHE A 123 7.51 10.83 17.73
CA PHE A 123 7.66 10.24 19.06
C PHE A 123 8.43 8.91 19.05
N ASN A 124 8.91 8.45 17.89
CA ASN A 124 9.61 7.17 17.70
C ASN A 124 8.82 5.96 18.24
N LEU A 125 7.49 5.96 18.12
CA LEU A 125 6.62 4.82 18.48
C LEU A 125 6.77 3.63 17.51
N GLY A 126 7.81 3.60 16.67
CA GLY A 126 8.17 2.42 15.90
C GLY A 126 8.44 1.19 16.78
N PHE A 127 8.93 1.40 18.00
CA PHE A 127 9.15 0.32 18.98
C PHE A 127 7.87 -0.45 19.33
N LEU A 128 6.69 0.18 19.14
CA LEU A 128 5.41 -0.48 19.37
C LEU A 128 5.16 -1.63 18.40
N MET A 129 5.79 -1.60 17.22
CA MET A 129 5.72 -2.69 16.24
C MET A 129 6.43 -3.96 16.76
N ASP A 130 7.43 -3.82 17.62
CA ASP A 130 8.14 -4.97 18.24
C ASP A 130 7.27 -5.70 19.27
N PHE A 131 6.21 -5.05 19.78
CA PHE A 131 5.27 -5.65 20.72
C PHE A 131 4.14 -6.43 20.05
N ILE A 132 4.00 -6.35 18.72
CA ILE A 132 2.98 -7.12 18.02
C ILE A 132 3.52 -8.54 17.82
N SER A 133 2.82 -9.53 18.38
CA SER A 133 3.27 -10.91 18.36
C SER A 133 3.28 -11.49 16.94
N ALA A 134 4.26 -12.35 16.65
CA ALA A 134 4.37 -13.04 15.36
C ALA A 134 3.08 -13.79 14.95
N PRO A 135 2.34 -14.46 15.85
CA PRO A 135 1.06 -15.08 15.50
C PRO A 135 0.01 -14.07 15.02
N VAL A 136 -0.04 -12.86 15.59
CA VAL A 136 -0.99 -11.82 15.18
C VAL A 136 -0.63 -11.29 13.79
N LEU A 137 0.66 -11.01 13.53
CA LEU A 137 1.12 -10.62 12.19
C LEU A 137 0.83 -11.69 11.15
N SER A 138 1.09 -12.96 11.49
CA SER A 138 0.84 -14.10 10.60
C SER A 138 -0.65 -14.27 10.30
N GLY A 139 -1.52 -14.19 11.31
CA GLY A 139 -2.97 -14.27 11.13
C GLY A 139 -3.52 -13.12 10.29
N PHE A 140 -3.08 -11.89 10.56
CA PHE A 140 -3.46 -10.71 9.76
C PHE A 140 -3.02 -10.84 8.30
N THR A 141 -1.76 -11.23 8.08
CA THR A 141 -1.19 -11.39 6.73
C THR A 141 -1.90 -12.51 5.97
N SER A 142 -2.22 -13.63 6.64
CA SER A 142 -2.97 -14.74 6.05
C SER A 142 -4.37 -14.31 5.63
N ALA A 143 -5.09 -13.57 6.49
CA ALA A 143 -6.40 -13.02 6.15
C ALA A 143 -6.32 -12.03 4.97
N ALA A 144 -5.33 -11.13 4.97
CA ALA A 144 -5.10 -10.19 3.88
C ALA A 144 -4.77 -10.89 2.55
N ALA A 145 -4.00 -12.00 2.60
CA ALA A 145 -3.70 -12.82 1.42
C ALA A 145 -4.97 -13.48 0.87
N ILE A 146 -5.82 -14.06 1.73
CA ILE A 146 -7.11 -14.65 1.33
C ILE A 146 -8.02 -13.60 0.68
N ILE A 147 -8.17 -12.41 1.29
CA ILE A 147 -8.98 -11.32 0.71
C ILE A 147 -8.44 -10.95 -0.67
N THR A 148 -7.12 -10.80 -0.79
CA THR A 148 -6.50 -10.40 -2.05
C THR A 148 -6.72 -11.46 -3.12
N ALA A 149 -6.56 -12.74 -2.80
CA ALA A 149 -6.86 -13.84 -3.72
C ALA A 149 -8.32 -13.79 -4.20
N ILE A 150 -9.28 -13.60 -3.29
CA ILE A 150 -10.71 -13.49 -3.63
C ILE A 150 -10.98 -12.27 -4.51
N MET A 151 -10.35 -11.12 -4.24
CA MET A 151 -10.53 -9.91 -5.06
C MET A 151 -9.97 -10.07 -6.48
N GLN A 152 -8.85 -10.78 -6.64
CA GLN A 152 -8.32 -11.11 -7.97
C GLN A 152 -9.22 -12.11 -8.70
N LEU A 153 -9.68 -13.17 -8.01
CA LEU A 153 -10.61 -14.16 -8.58
C LEU A 153 -11.95 -13.53 -8.99
N LYS A 154 -12.49 -12.62 -8.17
CA LYS A 154 -13.68 -11.84 -8.51
C LYS A 154 -13.50 -11.09 -9.83
N GLY A 155 -12.34 -10.47 -10.03
CA GLY A 155 -12.01 -9.76 -11.27
C GLY A 155 -11.94 -10.69 -12.49
N ILE A 156 -11.31 -11.87 -12.34
CA ILE A 156 -11.17 -12.87 -13.41
C ILE A 156 -12.53 -13.50 -13.78
N LEU A 157 -13.35 -13.84 -12.78
CA LEU A 157 -14.65 -14.49 -12.95
C LEU A 157 -15.78 -13.51 -13.34
N GLY A 158 -15.47 -12.20 -13.43
CA GLY A 158 -16.44 -11.16 -13.78
C GLY A 158 -17.56 -10.94 -12.76
N LEU A 159 -17.36 -11.37 -11.51
CA LEU A 159 -18.36 -11.29 -10.45
C LEU A 159 -18.51 -9.85 -9.94
N LYS A 160 -19.75 -9.37 -9.86
CA LYS A 160 -20.09 -8.00 -9.44
C LYS A 160 -20.84 -8.00 -8.11
N PHE A 161 -20.11 -8.19 -7.01
CA PHE A 161 -20.65 -7.99 -5.66
C PHE A 161 -19.81 -7.00 -4.86
N GLU A 162 -20.45 -6.15 -4.08
CA GLU A 162 -19.77 -5.34 -3.07
C GLU A 162 -19.80 -6.07 -1.74
N SER A 163 -18.66 -6.15 -1.06
CA SER A 163 -18.61 -6.79 0.25
C SER A 163 -17.94 -5.90 1.27
N ARG A 164 -18.38 -6.03 2.52
CA ARG A 164 -17.90 -5.24 3.66
C ARG A 164 -17.28 -6.18 4.68
N GLY A 165 -15.95 -6.13 4.78
CA GLY A 165 -15.19 -6.95 5.73
C GLY A 165 -14.86 -8.37 5.25
N PHE A 166 -13.96 -9.03 5.98
CA PHE A 166 -13.40 -10.33 5.61
C PHE A 166 -14.46 -11.43 5.45
N LEU A 167 -15.26 -11.69 6.50
CA LEU A 167 -16.22 -12.80 6.51
C LEU A 167 -17.28 -12.64 5.42
N ASN A 168 -17.78 -11.42 5.25
CA ASN A 168 -18.73 -11.11 4.20
C ASN A 168 -18.12 -11.31 2.81
N THR A 169 -16.83 -10.99 2.63
CA THR A 169 -16.14 -11.14 1.35
C THR A 169 -16.02 -12.62 0.96
N VAL A 170 -15.70 -13.47 1.94
CA VAL A 170 -15.64 -14.93 1.76
C VAL A 170 -17.03 -15.49 1.48
N TYR A 171 -18.03 -15.11 2.29
CA TYR A 171 -19.41 -15.58 2.14
C TYR A 171 -20.02 -15.21 0.79
N GLU A 172 -19.92 -13.94 0.39
CA GLU A 172 -20.41 -13.46 -0.91
C GLU A 172 -19.69 -14.12 -2.08
N PHE A 173 -18.40 -14.39 -1.96
CA PHE A 173 -17.66 -15.11 -3.01
C PHE A 173 -18.23 -16.51 -3.25
N PHE A 174 -18.39 -17.32 -2.18
CA PHE A 174 -18.94 -18.67 -2.30
C PHE A 174 -20.41 -18.67 -2.72
N ARG A 175 -21.18 -17.67 -2.32
CA ARG A 175 -22.59 -17.52 -2.73
C ARG A 175 -22.72 -17.20 -4.22
N ASN A 176 -21.88 -16.30 -4.73
CA ASN A 176 -21.98 -15.83 -6.12
C ASN A 176 -21.18 -16.66 -7.12
N ILE A 177 -20.46 -17.71 -6.67
CA ILE A 177 -19.67 -18.58 -7.55
C ILE A 177 -20.53 -19.30 -8.61
N SER A 178 -21.82 -19.53 -8.32
CA SER A 178 -22.77 -20.13 -9.27
C SER A 178 -23.22 -19.16 -10.38
N GLN A 179 -23.00 -17.85 -10.20
CA GLN A 179 -23.34 -16.80 -11.18
C GLN A 179 -22.14 -16.41 -12.06
N THR A 180 -21.12 -17.26 -12.14
CA THR A 180 -19.95 -17.04 -12.98
C THR A 180 -20.37 -16.95 -14.45
N LYS A 181 -19.78 -15.99 -15.17
CA LYS A 181 -19.94 -15.85 -16.63
C LYS A 181 -19.01 -16.78 -17.39
#